data_AF-A0A3B0IT87-F1
#
_entry.id   AF-A0A3B0IT87-F1
#
_cell.length_a   1.000
_cell.length_b   1.000
_cell.length_c   1.000
_cell.angle_alpha   90.00
_cell.angle_beta   90.00
_cell.angle_gamma   90.00
#
_symmetry.space_group_name_H-M   'P 1'
#
loop_
_entity.id
_entity.type
_entity.pdbx_description
1 polymer ?
#
loop_
_entity_poly.entity_id
_entity_poly.type
_entity_poly.pdbx_seq_one_letter_code
_entity_poly.pdbx_strand_id
1 'polypeptide(L)'
;MAVHNIDKLTAQQNVVNYLRQYHRLPDFYITKRKARQSGWDRRPGNLCQVVPGKVIGSDRYNNREKLLPAAPDRQWYEADINYHCGHRVSDRLLYSSDGLIYVTLDHYKTLFKSELNDALC
;
A
#
# COMPACT_ATOMS: atom_id res chain seq x y z
N MET A 1 23.97 -6.45 -0.76
CA MET A 1 23.44 -5.42 -1.70
C MET A 1 21.97 -5.73 -1.94
N ALA A 2 21.04 -4.89 -1.44
CA ALA A 2 19.61 -5.19 -1.38
C ALA A 2 18.83 -4.50 -2.51
N VAL A 3 18.99 -4.97 -3.75
CA VAL A 3 18.32 -4.39 -4.94
C VAL A 3 17.28 -5.34 -5.56
N HIS A 4 17.00 -6.51 -4.98
CA HIS A 4 16.27 -7.58 -5.70
C HIS A 4 15.04 -8.19 -5.03
N ASN A 5 14.33 -7.51 -4.13
CA ASN A 5 13.09 -8.10 -3.58
C ASN A 5 11.97 -7.08 -3.29
N ILE A 6 11.97 -5.86 -3.82
CA ILE A 6 10.85 -4.92 -3.51
C ILE A 6 9.52 -5.44 -4.06
N ASP A 7 9.55 -6.14 -5.19
CA ASP A 7 8.45 -6.89 -5.78
C ASP A 7 7.92 -7.96 -4.81
N LYS A 8 8.80 -8.79 -4.24
CA LYS A 8 8.39 -9.82 -3.28
C LYS A 8 7.93 -9.22 -1.96
N LEU A 9 8.61 -8.19 -1.46
CA LEU A 9 8.23 -7.50 -0.22
C LEU A 9 6.85 -6.87 -0.33
N THR A 10 6.53 -6.30 -1.50
CA THR A 10 5.26 -5.62 -1.75
C THR A 10 4.19 -6.53 -2.33
N ALA A 11 4.48 -7.82 -2.52
CA ALA A 11 3.49 -8.79 -2.95
C ALA A 11 2.28 -8.77 -2.00
N GLN A 12 1.08 -8.70 -2.59
CA GLN A 12 -0.18 -8.54 -1.85
C GLN A 12 -0.25 -9.43 -0.60
N GLN A 13 -0.02 -10.74 -0.75
CA GLN A 13 -0.13 -11.70 0.35
C GLN A 13 0.82 -11.38 1.51
N ASN A 14 2.04 -10.95 1.22
CA ASN A 14 3.05 -10.65 2.23
C ASN A 14 2.63 -9.42 3.05
N VAL A 15 2.16 -8.37 2.38
CA VAL A 15 1.73 -7.13 3.04
C VAL A 15 0.45 -7.34 3.85
N VAL A 16 -0.52 -8.09 3.31
CA VAL A 16 -1.75 -8.47 4.02
C VAL A 16 -1.41 -9.27 5.28
N ASN A 17 -0.59 -10.32 5.16
CA ASN A 17 -0.19 -11.14 6.30
C ASN A 17 0.52 -10.32 7.38
N TYR A 18 1.43 -9.42 6.98
CA TYR A 18 2.13 -8.55 7.91
C TYR A 18 1.18 -7.59 8.63
N LEU A 19 0.25 -6.96 7.91
CA LEU A 19 -0.74 -6.08 8.52
C LEU A 19 -1.64 -6.80 9.51
N ARG A 20 -2.04 -8.04 9.21
CA ARG A 20 -2.84 -8.85 10.15
C ARG A 20 -2.08 -9.21 11.41
N GLN A 21 -0.79 -9.55 11.28
CA GLN A 21 0.03 -9.97 12.41
C GLN A 21 0.45 -8.80 13.30
N TYR A 22 0.81 -7.66 12.71
CA TYR A 22 1.45 -6.54 13.42
C TYR A 22 0.58 -5.29 13.52
N HIS A 23 -0.60 -5.27 12.88
CA HIS A 23 -1.51 -4.12 12.82
C HIS A 23 -0.86 -2.82 12.33
N ARG A 24 0.22 -2.93 11.55
CA ARG A 24 0.98 -1.81 11.00
C ARG A 24 1.64 -2.21 9.69
N LEU A 25 1.93 -1.23 8.84
CA LEU A 25 2.70 -1.48 7.62
C LEU A 25 4.17 -1.81 7.94
N PRO A 26 4.82 -2.64 7.11
CA PRO A 26 6.27 -2.85 7.17
C PRO A 26 7.07 -1.54 7.05
N ASP A 27 8.27 -1.52 7.64
CA ASP A 27 9.11 -0.30 7.70
C ASP A 27 9.67 0.14 6.33
N PHE A 28 9.49 -0.66 5.29
CA PHE A 28 9.84 -0.28 3.92
C PHE A 28 8.78 0.61 3.23
N TYR A 29 7.66 0.90 3.88
CA TYR A 29 6.70 1.89 3.41
C TYR A 29 7.11 3.32 3.79
N ILE A 30 6.96 4.26 2.86
CA ILE A 30 7.23 5.68 3.04
C ILE A 30 6.05 6.52 2.55
N THR A 31 5.65 7.53 3.33
CA THR A 31 4.58 8.47 2.92
C THR A 31 4.98 9.25 1.68
N LYS A 32 4.00 9.64 0.85
CA LYS A 32 4.22 10.53 -0.31
C LYS A 32 4.99 11.80 0.06
N ARG A 33 4.71 12.38 1.24
CA ARG A 33 5.39 13.59 1.72
C ARG A 33 6.90 13.36 1.90
N LYS A 34 7.27 12.32 2.65
CA LYS A 34 8.68 11.98 2.89
C LYS A 34 9.41 11.61 1.58
N ALA A 35 8.77 10.83 0.70
CA ALA A 35 9.35 10.50 -0.59
C ALA A 35 9.64 11.75 -1.44
N ARG A 36 8.70 12.70 -1.51
CA ARG A 36 8.90 13.99 -2.22
C ARG A 36 10.03 14.81 -1.62
N GLN A 37 10.16 14.83 -0.29
CA GLN A 37 11.29 15.50 0.39
C GLN A 37 12.64 14.89 0.01
N SER A 38 12.67 13.59 -0.30
CA SER A 38 13.87 12.90 -0.80
C SER A 38 14.09 13.04 -2.32
N GLY A 39 13.27 13.81 -3.04
CA GLY A 39 13.41 14.05 -4.48
C GLY A 39 12.56 13.14 -5.37
N TRP A 40 11.61 12.39 -4.81
CA TRP A 40 10.68 11.60 -5.62
C TRP A 40 9.76 12.49 -6.46
N ASP A 41 9.79 12.27 -7.77
CA ASP A 41 8.84 12.78 -8.73
C ASP A 41 8.08 11.61 -9.40
N ARG A 42 6.76 11.72 -9.41
CA ARG A 42 5.84 10.75 -10.01
C ARG A 42 6.02 10.69 -11.53
N ARG A 43 6.37 11.81 -12.19
CA ARG A 43 6.50 11.91 -13.65
C ARG A 43 7.60 11.01 -14.20
N PRO A 44 8.84 11.03 -13.70
CA PRO A 44 9.88 10.09 -14.13
C PRO A 44 9.79 8.72 -13.46
N GLY A 45 8.94 8.53 -12.44
CA GLY A 45 8.87 7.26 -11.70
C GLY A 45 10.16 6.93 -10.94
N ASN A 46 10.86 7.95 -10.44
CA ASN A 46 12.23 7.81 -9.91
C ASN A 46 12.31 7.30 -8.44
N LEU A 47 11.23 6.72 -7.87
CA LEU A 47 11.17 6.40 -6.44
C LEU A 47 12.33 5.51 -5.98
N CYS A 48 12.59 4.41 -6.69
CA CYS A 48 13.70 3.50 -6.33
C CYS A 48 15.09 4.12 -6.53
N GLN A 49 15.21 5.19 -7.32
CA GLN A 49 16.48 5.91 -7.50
C GLN A 49 16.74 6.82 -6.30
N VAL A 50 15.70 7.52 -5.82
CA VAL A 50 15.85 8.49 -4.73
C VAL A 50 15.74 7.87 -3.34
N VAL A 51 14.94 6.81 -3.20
CA VAL A 51 14.75 6.08 -1.94
C VAL A 51 14.78 4.57 -2.20
N PRO A 52 15.97 3.97 -2.38
CA PRO A 52 16.10 2.55 -2.70
C PRO A 52 15.45 1.64 -1.65
N GLY A 53 14.73 0.61 -2.11
CA GLY A 53 14.09 -0.38 -1.25
C GLY A 53 12.87 0.14 -0.47
N LYS A 54 12.30 1.28 -0.87
CA LYS A 54 11.06 1.81 -0.30
C LYS A 54 9.93 1.87 -1.33
N VAL A 55 8.71 1.91 -0.81
CA VAL A 55 7.47 1.98 -1.60
C VAL A 55 6.50 2.96 -0.94
N ILE A 56 5.60 3.57 -1.72
CA ILE A 56 4.64 4.53 -1.18
C ILE A 56 3.57 3.86 -0.32
N GLY A 57 3.31 4.40 0.86
CA GLY A 57 2.18 3.99 1.69
C GLY A 57 2.11 4.73 3.03
N SER A 58 1.19 4.28 3.87
CA SER A 58 0.83 4.89 5.16
C SER A 58 0.17 6.27 5.05
N ASP A 59 -0.20 6.70 3.84
CA ASP A 59 -0.94 7.94 3.65
C ASP A 59 -2.43 7.73 3.96
N ARG A 60 -3.10 8.76 4.48
CA ARG A 60 -4.53 8.70 4.80
C ARG A 60 -5.37 8.59 3.53
N TYR A 61 -6.24 7.59 3.48
CA TYR A 61 -7.26 7.44 2.45
C TYR A 61 -8.58 8.05 2.94
N ASN A 62 -9.11 9.01 2.20
CA ASN A 62 -10.26 9.81 2.66
C ASN A 62 -11.62 9.14 2.41
N ASN A 63 -11.68 8.03 1.66
CA ASN A 63 -12.92 7.32 1.35
C ASN A 63 -14.05 8.26 0.86
N ARG A 64 -13.76 9.16 -0.07
CA ARG A 64 -14.70 10.20 -0.53
C ARG A 64 -15.87 9.59 -1.29
N GLU A 65 -15.58 8.52 -2.00
CA GLU A 65 -16.50 7.71 -2.79
C GLU A 65 -17.35 6.78 -1.91
N LYS A 66 -17.06 6.71 -0.59
CA LYS A 66 -17.78 5.88 0.39
C LYS A 66 -17.85 4.39 0.02
N LEU A 67 -16.83 3.89 -0.66
CA LEU A 67 -16.72 2.49 -1.06
C LEU A 67 -16.36 1.57 0.13
N LEU A 68 -15.75 2.14 1.17
CA LEU A 68 -15.39 1.42 2.39
C LEU A 68 -16.37 1.72 3.54
N PRO A 69 -16.60 0.77 4.46
CA PRO A 69 -17.47 0.97 5.59
C PRO A 69 -16.91 2.03 6.55
N ALA A 70 -17.71 3.05 6.85
CA ALA A 70 -17.39 4.06 7.85
C ALA A 70 -17.83 3.60 9.25
N ALA A 71 -17.09 4.00 10.28
CA ALA A 71 -17.43 3.85 11.68
C ALA A 71 -16.85 5.03 12.48
N PRO A 72 -17.38 5.34 13.68
CA PRO A 72 -16.77 6.32 14.58
C PRO A 72 -15.29 5.99 14.79
N ASP A 73 -14.43 7.01 14.73
CA ASP A 73 -12.97 6.92 14.90
C ASP A 73 -12.21 6.03 13.89
N ARG A 74 -12.91 5.38 12.94
CA ARG A 74 -12.26 4.60 11.88
C ARG A 74 -11.55 5.52 10.91
N GLN A 75 -10.25 5.32 10.79
CA GLN A 75 -9.42 5.95 9.79
C GLN A 75 -8.99 4.93 8.76
N TRP A 76 -8.92 5.35 7.50
CA TRP A 76 -8.42 4.53 6.41
C TRP A 76 -7.07 5.03 5.93
N TYR A 77 -6.22 4.10 5.54
CA TYR A 77 -4.88 4.35 5.01
C TYR A 77 -4.68 3.54 3.74
N GLU A 78 -3.77 3.99 2.89
CA GLU A 78 -3.42 3.34 1.63
C GLU A 78 -1.94 2.94 1.58
N ALA A 79 -1.66 1.84 0.89
CA ALA A 79 -0.32 1.36 0.59
C ALA A 79 -0.25 0.80 -0.83
N ASP A 80 0.83 1.08 -1.55
CA ASP A 80 1.07 0.42 -2.85
C ASP A 80 1.51 -1.03 -2.60
N ILE A 81 0.98 -1.93 -3.41
CA ILE A 81 1.35 -3.35 -3.44
C ILE A 81 1.75 -3.72 -4.87
N ASN A 82 2.41 -4.86 -5.04
CA ASN A 82 2.89 -5.37 -6.33
C ASN A 82 3.77 -4.35 -7.09
N TYR A 83 4.65 -3.65 -6.37
CA TYR A 83 5.48 -2.58 -6.92
C TYR A 83 6.83 -3.11 -7.44
N HIS A 84 7.16 -2.79 -8.68
CA HIS A 84 8.34 -3.32 -9.40
C HIS A 84 9.40 -2.25 -9.73
N CYS A 85 9.47 -1.16 -8.95
CA CYS A 85 10.23 0.04 -9.30
C CYS A 85 9.72 0.77 -10.55
N GLY A 86 10.11 2.04 -10.73
CA GLY A 86 9.59 2.90 -11.80
C GLY A 86 8.27 3.55 -11.43
N HIS A 87 7.33 3.58 -12.38
CA HIS A 87 6.00 4.16 -12.14
C HIS A 87 5.20 3.34 -11.12
N ARG A 88 4.39 4.03 -10.33
CA ARG A 88 3.43 3.37 -9.41
C ARG A 88 2.40 2.61 -10.24
N VAL A 89 2.09 1.38 -9.82
CA VAL A 89 1.03 0.56 -10.40
C VAL A 89 -0.36 1.05 -9.96
N SER A 90 -1.45 0.44 -10.43
CA SER A 90 -2.82 0.72 -9.96
C SER A 90 -3.15 0.07 -8.63
N ASP A 91 -2.39 -0.97 -8.26
CA ASP A 91 -2.72 -1.84 -7.14
C ASP A 91 -2.48 -1.16 -5.80
N ARG A 92 -3.49 -1.21 -4.93
CA ARG A 92 -3.45 -0.60 -3.60
C ARG A 92 -4.07 -1.53 -2.60
N LEU A 93 -3.48 -1.54 -1.42
CA LEU A 93 -4.07 -2.06 -0.22
C LEU A 93 -4.64 -0.90 0.59
N LEU A 94 -5.86 -1.06 1.08
CA LEU A 94 -6.56 -0.15 1.98
C LEU A 94 -6.73 -0.84 3.32
N TYR A 95 -6.22 -0.24 4.39
CA TYR A 95 -6.35 -0.79 5.74
C TYR A 95 -6.92 0.24 6.70
N SER A 96 -7.73 -0.21 7.64
CA SER A 96 -8.34 0.65 8.64
C SER A 96 -7.58 0.64 9.96
N SER A 97 -7.79 1.67 10.78
CA SER A 97 -7.26 1.77 12.14
C SER A 97 -7.75 0.67 13.08
N ASP A 98 -8.86 0.01 12.74
CA ASP A 98 -9.48 -1.10 13.48
C ASP A 98 -9.29 -2.47 12.81
N GLY A 99 -8.37 -2.59 11.84
CA GLY A 99 -7.88 -3.88 11.34
C GLY A 99 -8.61 -4.47 10.13
N LEU A 100 -9.52 -3.73 9.49
CA LEU A 100 -10.08 -4.13 8.20
C LEU A 100 -9.04 -3.95 7.10
N ILE A 101 -9.03 -4.87 6.14
CA ILE A 101 -8.13 -4.84 4.99
C ILE A 101 -8.94 -5.07 3.72
N TYR A 102 -8.73 -4.19 2.75
CA TYR A 102 -9.29 -4.25 1.41
C TYR A 102 -8.17 -4.09 0.38
N VAL A 103 -8.38 -4.63 -0.81
CA VAL A 103 -7.46 -4.53 -1.94
C VAL A 103 -8.21 -4.00 -3.16
N THR A 104 -7.52 -3.19 -3.96
CA THR A 104 -7.97 -2.79 -5.30
C THR A 104 -6.83 -3.01 -6.29
N LEU A 105 -7.17 -3.58 -7.45
CA LEU A 105 -6.22 -3.84 -8.55
C LEU A 105 -6.47 -2.92 -9.75
N ASP A 106 -7.47 -2.04 -9.66
CA ASP A 106 -7.97 -1.22 -10.76
C ASP A 106 -8.07 0.26 -10.39
N HIS A 107 -7.22 0.69 -9.46
CA HIS A 107 -7.12 2.07 -9.01
C HIS A 107 -8.44 2.58 -8.37
N TYR A 108 -8.89 1.85 -7.35
CA TYR A 108 -10.05 2.13 -6.50
C TYR A 108 -11.43 1.98 -7.18
N LYS A 109 -11.53 1.32 -8.34
CA LYS A 109 -12.86 1.08 -8.97
C LYS A 109 -13.57 -0.10 -8.35
N THR A 110 -12.84 -1.17 -8.03
CA THR A 110 -13.34 -2.34 -7.30
C THR A 110 -12.53 -2.57 -6.04
N LEU A 111 -13.22 -2.91 -4.96
CA LEU A 111 -12.63 -3.20 -3.66
C LEU A 111 -12.97 -4.64 -3.25
N PHE A 112 -11.95 -5.45 -3.05
CA PHE A 112 -12.06 -6.80 -2.51
C PHE A 112 -11.70 -6.77 -1.04
N LYS A 113 -12.62 -7.19 -0.17
CA LYS A 113 -12.30 -7.38 1.24
C LYS A 113 -11.35 -8.56 1.34
N SER A 114 -10.23 -8.39 2.04
CA SER A 114 -9.29 -9.47 2.28
C SER A 114 -9.71 -10.22 3.55
N GLU A 115 -10.28 -11.42 3.42
CA GLU A 115 -10.70 -12.25 4.55
C GLU A 115 -9.70 -13.37 4.87
N LEU A 116 -9.85 -13.99 6.05
CA LEU A 116 -8.90 -14.96 6.63
C LEU A 116 -8.65 -16.20 5.76
N ASN A 117 -9.45 -16.42 4.72
CA ASN A 117 -9.41 -17.62 3.88
C ASN A 117 -9.11 -17.37 2.38
N ASP A 118 -8.78 -16.14 1.98
CA ASP A 118 -8.51 -15.83 0.56
C ASP A 118 -7.08 -16.18 0.13
N ALA A 119 -6.60 -17.37 0.52
CA ALA A 119 -5.38 -17.98 -0.01
C ALA A 119 -5.57 -18.51 -1.45
N LEU A 120 -6.59 -18.04 -2.17
CA LEU A 120 -6.97 -18.49 -3.50
C LEU A 120 -7.22 -17.27 -4.39
N CYS A 121 -6.15 -16.81 -5.03
CA CYS A 121 -6.20 -16.42 -6.43
C CYS A 121 -5.32 -17.40 -7.19
#